data_AF-A0A9Q3HIG8-F1
#
_entry.id   AF-A0A9Q3HIG8-F1
#
_cell.length_a   1.000
_cell.length_b   1.000
_cell.length_c   1.000
_cell.angle_alpha   90.00
_cell.angle_beta   90.00
_cell.angle_gamma   90.00
#
_symmetry.space_group_name_H-M   'P 1'
#
loop_
_entity.id
_entity.type
_entity.pdbx_description
1 polymer ?
#
loop_
_entity_poly.entity_id
_entity_poly.type
_entity_poly.pdbx_seq_one_letter_code
_entity_poly.pdbx_strand_id
1 'polypeptide(L)'
;MDTVRQAARQQANGFTKGTSKIHYNVSIRTPIIIFPLHQTSTNCLIAHLGEISVANAFLSDENKLVTKAKALIKNICLKSEMHHEGQLQTLKLLVDVCLASFNKEQQNQDSD
;
A
#
# COMPACT_ATOMS: atom_id res chain seq x y z
N MET A 1 -44.84 21.19 16.51
CA MET A 1 -43.71 21.66 15.65
C MET A 1 -42.63 20.57 15.51
N ASP A 2 -43.00 19.30 15.70
CA ASP A 2 -42.04 18.23 15.99
C ASP A 2 -41.82 17.30 14.80
N THR A 3 -42.70 17.36 13.80
CA THR A 3 -42.63 16.57 12.56
C THR A 3 -41.42 16.94 11.70
N VAL A 4 -41.06 18.22 11.62
CA VAL A 4 -39.86 18.67 10.86
C VAL A 4 -38.56 18.24 11.55
N ARG A 5 -38.51 18.28 12.88
CA ARG A 5 -37.35 17.81 13.66
C ARG A 5 -37.21 16.29 13.59
N GLN A 6 -38.32 15.57 13.60
CA GLN A 6 -38.35 14.11 13.44
C GLN A 6 -37.92 13.70 12.02
N ALA A 7 -38.44 14.36 10.98
CA ALA A 7 -38.03 14.13 9.60
C ALA A 7 -36.54 14.43 9.38
N ALA A 8 -36.04 15.55 9.92
CA ALA A 8 -34.61 15.89 9.86
C ALA A 8 -33.73 14.87 10.61
N ARG A 9 -34.20 14.32 11.74
CA ARG A 9 -33.50 13.25 12.49
C ARG A 9 -33.48 11.92 11.73
N GLN A 10 -34.56 11.55 11.07
CA GLN A 10 -34.61 10.34 10.22
C GLN A 10 -33.70 10.48 9.00
N GLN A 11 -33.67 11.67 8.39
CA GLN A 11 -32.78 11.98 7.26
C GLN A 11 -31.30 11.98 7.68
N ALA A 12 -30.97 12.50 8.87
CA ALA A 12 -29.61 12.45 9.44
C ALA A 12 -29.16 11.02 9.81
N ASN A 13 -30.06 10.17 10.30
CA ASN A 13 -29.78 8.75 10.58
C ASN A 13 -29.59 7.91 9.31
N GLY A 14 -30.10 8.38 8.16
CA GLY A 14 -29.84 7.76 6.86
C GLY A 14 -28.37 7.90 6.42
N PHE A 15 -27.66 8.95 6.89
CA PHE A 15 -26.25 9.18 6.57
C PHE A 15 -25.27 8.42 7.47
N THR A 16 -25.69 7.96 8.65
CA THR A 16 -24.83 7.22 9.59
C THR A 16 -24.92 5.70 9.44
N LYS A 17 -25.89 5.19 8.68
CA LYS A 17 -26.11 3.74 8.45
C LYS A 17 -25.66 3.21 7.09
N GLY A 18 -25.07 4.05 6.23
CA GLY A 18 -24.33 3.55 5.08
C GLY A 18 -22.95 3.12 5.54
N THR A 19 -22.64 1.82 5.52
CA THR A 19 -21.26 1.34 5.49
C THR A 19 -20.54 2.12 4.40
N SER A 20 -19.71 3.10 4.77
CA SER A 20 -18.97 3.91 3.82
C SER A 20 -18.06 2.98 3.01
N LYS A 21 -18.48 2.66 1.79
CA LYS A 21 -17.73 1.82 0.84
C LYS A 21 -16.59 2.66 0.31
N ILE A 22 -15.45 2.64 1.01
CA ILE A 22 -14.26 3.39 0.61
C ILE A 22 -13.47 2.55 -0.39
N HIS A 23 -13.33 3.07 -1.61
CA HIS A 23 -12.32 2.60 -2.55
C HIS A 23 -10.98 3.27 -2.23
N TYR A 24 -9.95 2.45 -2.01
CA TYR A 24 -8.58 2.89 -1.79
C TYR A 24 -7.66 2.26 -2.82
N ASN A 25 -6.75 3.07 -3.32
CA ASN A 25 -5.62 2.66 -4.13
C ASN A 25 -4.44 3.54 -3.71
N VAL A 26 -3.60 2.99 -2.84
CA VAL A 26 -2.52 3.70 -2.17
C VAL A 26 -1.20 3.11 -2.62
N SER A 27 -0.25 3.98 -2.99
CA SER A 27 1.13 3.63 -3.27
C SER A 27 2.05 4.51 -2.44
N ILE A 28 2.97 3.87 -1.71
CA ILE A 28 3.95 4.52 -0.85
C ILE A 28 5.33 4.15 -1.38
N ARG A 29 6.06 5.16 -1.84
CA ARG A 29 7.49 5.03 -2.13
C ARG A 29 8.24 4.92 -0.82
N THR A 30 9.02 3.88 -0.68
CA THR A 30 9.81 3.65 0.53
C THR A 30 11.11 4.46 0.48
N PRO A 31 11.74 4.73 1.63
CA PRO A 31 13.03 5.39 1.68
C PRO A 31 14.12 4.60 0.94
N ILE A 32 15.12 5.34 0.46
CA ILE A 32 16.40 4.77 0.02
C ILE A 32 17.37 4.88 1.19
N ILE A 33 18.00 3.78 1.55
CA ILE A 33 19.02 3.76 2.61
C ILE A 33 20.40 3.61 1.98
N ILE A 34 21.34 4.44 2.42
CA ILE A 34 22.74 4.40 1.99
C ILE A 34 23.57 4.07 3.23
N PHE A 35 24.24 2.92 3.20
CA PHE A 35 25.18 2.50 4.24
C PHE A 35 26.60 2.67 3.70
N PRO A 36 27.38 3.66 4.16
CA PRO A 36 28.80 3.74 3.82
C PRO A 36 29.56 2.57 4.45
N LEU A 37 30.56 2.03 3.74
CA LEU A 37 31.33 0.88 4.25
C LEU A 37 32.16 1.25 5.49
N HIS A 38 32.75 2.45 5.49
CA HIS A 38 33.46 3.08 6.61
C HIS A 38 33.28 4.60 6.57
N GLN A 39 33.58 5.31 7.67
CA GLN A 39 33.33 6.75 7.82
C GLN A 39 33.89 7.64 6.70
N THR A 40 35.02 7.24 6.11
CA THR A 40 35.72 7.99 5.05
C THR A 40 35.62 7.32 3.69
N SER A 41 34.91 6.19 3.58
CA SER A 41 34.83 5.43 2.33
C SER A 41 33.83 6.06 1.37
N THR A 42 34.19 6.12 0.09
CA THR A 42 33.27 6.43 -1.01
C THR A 42 32.48 5.20 -1.46
N ASN A 43 32.77 4.02 -0.90
CA ASN A 43 32.04 2.79 -1.19
C ASN A 43 30.81 2.70 -0.29
N CYS A 44 29.68 2.32 -0.87
CA CYS A 44 28.43 2.24 -0.13
C CYS A 44 27.53 1.09 -0.59
N LEU A 45 26.71 0.62 0.33
CA LEU A 45 25.60 -0.27 0.07
C LEU A 45 24.33 0.58 -0.03
N ILE A 46 23.64 0.50 -1.16
CA ILE A 46 22.41 1.25 -1.42
C ILE A 46 21.25 0.27 -1.46
N ALA A 47 20.31 0.46 -0.54
CA ALA A 47 19.08 -0.31 -0.44
C ALA A 47 17.90 0.55 -0.90
N HIS A 48 17.31 0.17 -2.04
CA HIS A 48 15.98 0.63 -2.44
C HIS A 48 14.98 -0.35 -1.83
N LEU A 49 14.21 0.11 -0.83
CA LEU A 49 13.26 -0.74 -0.11
C LEU A 49 11.95 -0.99 -0.89
N GLY A 50 11.87 -0.48 -2.11
CA GLY A 50 10.78 -0.72 -3.04
C GLY A 50 9.59 0.22 -2.92
N GLU A 51 8.42 -0.32 -3.22
CA GLU A 51 7.13 0.38 -3.18
C GLU A 51 6.11 -0.50 -2.47
N ILE A 52 5.41 0.08 -1.50
CA ILE A 52 4.28 -0.57 -0.82
C ILE A 52 3.01 -0.11 -1.53
N SER A 53 2.24 -1.04 -2.07
CA SER A 53 0.97 -0.75 -2.74
C SER A 53 -0.17 -1.49 -2.05
N VAL A 54 -1.30 -0.81 -1.81
CA VAL A 54 -2.50 -1.38 -1.20
C VAL A 54 -3.72 -0.92 -1.99
N ALA A 55 -4.55 -1.85 -2.44
CA ALA A 55 -5.76 -1.55 -3.20
C ALA A 55 -6.92 -2.46 -2.79
N ASN A 56 -8.16 -1.99 -2.94
CA ASN A 56 -9.34 -2.84 -2.86
C ASN A 56 -10.23 -2.79 -4.10
N ALA A 57 -10.94 -3.88 -4.32
CA ALA A 57 -12.01 -4.01 -5.30
C ALA A 57 -13.28 -4.53 -4.62
N PHE A 58 -14.42 -4.05 -5.08
CA PHE A 58 -15.73 -4.55 -4.67
C PHE A 58 -16.29 -5.40 -5.81
N LEU A 59 -16.66 -6.64 -5.51
CA LEU A 59 -17.31 -7.56 -6.44
C LEU A 59 -18.69 -7.88 -5.89
N SER A 60 -19.70 -7.82 -6.76
CA SER A 60 -21.05 -8.26 -6.42
C SER A 60 -21.24 -9.64 -7.00
N ASP A 61 -21.47 -10.63 -6.14
CA ASP A 61 -21.71 -12.02 -6.51
C ASP A 61 -23.01 -12.49 -5.84
N GLU A 62 -24.01 -12.86 -6.64
CA GLU A 62 -25.31 -13.42 -6.22
C GLU A 62 -25.84 -12.92 -4.85
N ASN A 63 -26.17 -11.61 -4.76
CA ASN A 63 -26.65 -10.91 -3.56
C ASN A 63 -25.63 -10.70 -2.42
N LYS A 64 -24.35 -10.97 -2.63
CA LYS A 64 -23.26 -10.71 -1.67
C LYS A 64 -22.28 -9.69 -2.22
N LEU A 65 -21.95 -8.69 -1.42
CA LEU A 65 -20.86 -7.78 -1.72
C LEU A 65 -19.57 -8.32 -1.12
N VAL A 66 -18.61 -8.69 -1.97
CA VAL A 66 -17.28 -9.14 -1.55
C VAL A 66 -16.28 -8.01 -1.75
N THR A 67 -15.60 -7.62 -0.68
CA THR A 67 -14.44 -6.72 -0.78
C THR A 67 -13.16 -7.55 -0.86
N LYS A 68 -12.42 -7.41 -1.95
CA LYS A 68 -11.08 -7.99 -2.11
C LYS A 68 -10.04 -6.91 -1.87
N ALA A 69 -9.19 -7.07 -0.86
CA ALA A 69 -8.05 -6.20 -0.62
C ALA A 69 -6.76 -6.91 -1.03
N LYS A 70 -5.85 -6.18 -1.68
CA LYS A 70 -4.54 -6.65 -2.11
C LYS A 70 -3.46 -5.69 -1.60
N ALA A 71 -2.44 -6.23 -0.94
CA ALA A 71 -1.22 -5.50 -0.59
C ALA A 71 0.00 -6.13 -1.25
N LEU A 72 0.96 -5.32 -1.67
CA LEU A 72 2.17 -5.70 -2.40
C LEU A 72 3.38 -4.91 -1.88
N ILE A 73 4.54 -5.54 -1.86
CA ILE A 73 5.84 -4.85 -1.74
C ILE A 73 6.69 -5.31 -2.92
N LYS A 74 7.08 -4.38 -3.79
CA LYS A 74 7.79 -4.67 -5.05
C LYS A 74 8.97 -3.73 -5.25
N ASN A 75 9.78 -3.99 -6.28
CA ASN A 75 10.89 -3.15 -6.71
C ASN A 75 11.99 -3.00 -5.63
N ILE A 76 12.15 -4.01 -4.77
CA ILE A 76 13.23 -4.02 -3.79
C ILE A 76 14.55 -4.31 -4.54
N CYS A 77 15.55 -3.48 -4.31
CA CYS A 77 16.86 -3.60 -4.95
C CYS A 77 17.97 -3.29 -3.95
N LEU A 78 19.01 -4.12 -3.95
CA LEU A 78 20.20 -3.91 -3.16
C LEU A 78 21.41 -3.87 -4.11
N LYS A 79 22.16 -2.79 -4.07
CA LYS A 79 23.38 -2.65 -4.87
C LYS A 79 24.54 -2.18 -3.99
N SER A 80 25.74 -2.66 -4.33
CA SER A 80 27.01 -2.16 -3.81
C SER A 80 27.64 -1.25 -4.85
N GLU A 81 28.01 -0.05 -4.44
CA GLU A 81 28.76 0.90 -5.25
C GLU A 81 30.18 0.99 -4.69
N MET A 82 31.17 0.67 -5.54
CA MET A 82 32.57 0.61 -5.18
C MET A 82 33.41 1.44 -6.14
N HIS A 83 34.25 2.31 -5.61
CA HIS A 83 35.23 3.06 -6.38
C HIS A 83 36.55 2.30 -6.41
N HIS A 84 37.01 1.96 -7.61
CA HIS A 84 38.32 1.35 -7.83
C HIS A 84 39.01 2.08 -8.98
N GLU A 85 40.24 2.53 -8.76
CA GLU A 85 41.05 3.27 -9.76
C GLU A 85 40.33 4.48 -10.38
N GLY A 86 39.53 5.18 -9.58
CA GLY A 86 38.76 6.35 -10.04
C GLY A 86 37.51 6.00 -10.86
N GLN A 87 37.23 4.71 -11.08
CA GLN A 87 36.01 4.25 -11.72
C GLN A 87 34.99 3.75 -10.69
N LEU A 88 33.73 4.12 -10.88
CA LEU A 88 32.61 3.60 -10.12
C LEU A 88 32.16 2.26 -10.71
N GLN A 89 32.21 1.22 -9.90
CA GLN A 89 31.67 -0.10 -10.20
C GLN A 89 30.39 -0.31 -9.38
N THR A 90 29.34 -0.82 -10.02
CA THR A 90 28.07 -1.15 -9.36
C THR A 90 27.83 -2.64 -9.44
N LEU A 91 27.80 -3.30 -8.28
CA LEU A 91 27.41 -4.70 -8.16
C LEU A 91 25.96 -4.78 -7.66
N LYS A 92 25.07 -5.35 -8.46
CA LYS A 92 23.69 -5.61 -8.05
C LYS A 92 23.65 -6.90 -7.23
N LEU A 93 23.31 -6.79 -5.95
CA LEU A 93 23.26 -7.90 -5.01
C LEU A 93 21.86 -8.55 -4.98
N LEU A 94 20.82 -7.72 -4.98
CA LEU A 94 19.43 -8.14 -5.13
C LEU A 94 18.76 -7.27 -6.18
N VAL A 95 18.02 -7.90 -7.08
CA VAL A 95 17.34 -7.22 -8.18
C VAL A 95 15.89 -7.62 -8.18
N ASP A 96 15.03 -6.61 -8.08
CA ASP A 96 13.58 -6.72 -8.29
C ASP A 96 12.90 -7.80 -7.45
N VAL A 97 13.12 -7.73 -6.13
CA VAL A 97 12.43 -8.61 -5.19
C VAL A 97 11.01 -8.10 -4.96
N CYS A 98 10.06 -9.03 -5.07
CA CYS A 98 8.64 -8.81 -4.78
C CYS A 98 8.20 -9.77 -3.67
N LEU A 99 7.62 -9.24 -2.60
CA LEU A 99 7.05 -10.03 -1.52
C LEU A 99 5.59 -10.35 -1.84
N ALA A 100 5.22 -11.62 -1.63
CA ALA A 100 3.93 -12.18 -2.02
C ALA A 100 2.75 -11.33 -1.53
N SER A 101 1.73 -11.22 -2.38
CA SER A 101 0.58 -10.36 -2.13
C SER A 101 -0.27 -10.87 -0.97
N PHE A 102 -0.59 -10.01 -0.01
CA PHE A 102 -1.61 -10.30 0.99
C PHE A 102 -2.98 -10.05 0.38
N ASN A 103 -3.80 -11.10 0.26
CA ASN A 103 -5.16 -11.01 -0.23
C ASN A 103 -6.13 -11.23 0.94
N LYS A 104 -7.08 -10.33 1.12
CA LYS A 104 -8.17 -10.49 2.10
C LYS A 104 -9.51 -10.34 1.41
N GLU A 105 -10.38 -11.33 1.58
CA GLU A 105 -11.77 -11.28 1.11
C GLU A 105 -12.69 -11.08 2.32
N GLN A 106 -13.57 -10.09 2.26
CA GLN A 106 -14.56 -9.81 3.29
C GLN A 106 -15.94 -9.74 2.64
N GLN A 107 -16.86 -10.60 3.09
CA GLN A 107 -18.27 -10.53 2.71
C GLN A 107 -18.96 -9.47 3.56
N ASN A 108 -19.49 -8.44 2.90
CA ASN A 108 -20.34 -7.46 3.54
C ASN A 108 -21.78 -7.85 3.23
N GLN A 109 -22.54 -8.23 4.27
CA GLN A 109 -23.99 -8.26 4.18
C GLN A 109 -24.48 -6.81 4.31
N ASP A 110 -24.93 -6.23 3.20
CA ASP A 110 -25.77 -5.04 3.26
C ASP A 110 -27.04 -5.50 4.02
N SER A 111 -27.15 -5.13 5.29
CA SER A 111 -28.35 -5.36 6.09
C SER A 111 -29.37 -4.30 5.70
N ASP A 112 -30.44 -4.72 5.03
CA ASP A 112 -31.59 -3.88 4.67
C ASP A 112 -32.24 -3.19 5.89
#